data_AF-A0AAN9KMB0-F1
#
_entry.id   AF-A0AAN9KMB0-F1
#
_cell.length_a   1.000
_cell.length_b   1.000
_cell.length_c   1.000
_cell.angle_alpha   90.00
_cell.angle_beta   90.00
_cell.angle_gamma   90.00
#
_symmetry.space_group_name_H-M   'P 1'
#
loop_
_entity.id
_entity.type
_entity.pdbx_description
1 polymer ?
#
loop_
_entity_poly.entity_id
_entity_poly.type
_entity_poly.pdbx_seq_one_letter_code
_entity_poly.pdbx_strand_id
1 'polypeptide(L)'
;MEPHNLCTSLETLAQHINTIIDLISSYYCFAVLLVVCLSILYLARRRKAPIYLIDYACYCPPSSCRFPIATFEENQLFDGMYPEAVAFQCKIISKSGFSEETSMETSISPSLFRMPKIKALSFALEEAETTM
;
A
#
# COMPACT_ATOMS: atom_id res chain seq x y z
N MET A 1 -14.98 -62.95 53.02
CA MET A 1 -13.96 -61.89 53.16
C MET A 1 -13.13 -61.99 51.89
N GLU A 2 -13.40 -61.17 50.84
CA GLU A 2 -12.60 -61.03 49.58
C GLU A 2 -13.26 -60.26 48.39
N PRO A 3 -14.43 -59.56 48.45
CA PRO A 3 -14.90 -58.82 47.26
C PRO A 3 -14.28 -57.41 47.11
N HIS A 4 -13.70 -56.83 48.17
CA HIS A 4 -13.13 -55.48 48.13
C HIS A 4 -11.76 -55.40 47.44
N ASN A 5 -10.99 -56.49 47.43
CA ASN A 5 -9.64 -56.52 46.85
C ASN A 5 -9.65 -56.54 45.30
N LEU A 6 -10.69 -57.09 44.70
CA LEU A 6 -10.81 -57.15 43.23
C LEU A 6 -11.20 -55.79 42.64
N CYS A 7 -12.07 -55.04 43.32
CA CYS A 7 -12.52 -53.72 42.90
C CYS A 7 -11.37 -52.71 42.88
N THR A 8 -10.57 -52.69 43.95
CA THR A 8 -9.39 -51.80 44.06
C THR A 8 -8.28 -52.17 43.06
N SER A 9 -8.14 -53.44 42.70
CA SER A 9 -7.21 -53.88 41.65
C SER A 9 -7.63 -53.42 40.24
N LEU A 10 -8.94 -53.29 39.99
CA LEU A 10 -9.47 -52.85 38.70
C LEU A 10 -9.37 -51.32 38.56
N GLU A 11 -9.62 -50.58 39.64
CA GLU A 11 -9.43 -49.13 39.69
C GLU A 11 -7.95 -48.74 39.53
N THR A 12 -7.02 -49.46 40.16
CA THR A 12 -5.58 -49.19 40.02
C THR A 12 -5.06 -49.48 38.61
N LEU A 13 -5.62 -50.48 37.92
CA LEU A 13 -5.30 -50.79 36.52
C LEU A 13 -5.89 -49.75 35.56
N ALA A 14 -7.14 -49.31 35.79
CA ALA A 14 -7.75 -48.21 35.02
C ALA A 14 -6.96 -46.91 35.18
N GLN A 15 -6.47 -46.63 36.40
CA GLN A 15 -5.67 -45.44 36.67
C GLN A 15 -4.30 -45.48 35.99
N HIS A 16 -3.65 -46.65 35.91
CA HIS A 16 -2.41 -46.83 35.14
C HIS A 16 -2.63 -46.68 33.63
N ILE A 17 -3.77 -47.13 33.10
CA ILE A 17 -4.09 -46.95 31.68
C ILE A 17 -4.27 -45.46 31.36
N ASN A 18 -4.97 -44.71 32.21
CA ASN A 18 -5.19 -43.28 32.01
C ASN A 18 -3.88 -42.47 32.06
N THR A 19 -2.97 -42.78 32.99
CA THR A 19 -1.66 -42.09 33.05
C THR A 19 -0.79 -42.36 31.83
N ILE A 20 -0.85 -43.57 31.26
CA ILE A 20 -0.17 -43.90 30.00
C ILE A 20 -0.78 -43.12 28.83
N ILE A 21 -2.11 -43.02 28.75
CA ILE A 21 -2.81 -42.25 27.72
C ILE A 21 -2.45 -40.76 27.81
N ASP A 22 -2.42 -40.18 29.01
CA ASP A 22 -2.04 -38.78 29.23
C ASP A 22 -0.59 -38.51 28.81
N LEU A 23 0.33 -39.45 29.07
CA LEU A 23 1.73 -39.33 28.68
C LEU A 23 1.90 -39.35 27.14
N ILE A 24 1.16 -40.25 26.46
CA ILE A 24 1.16 -40.34 24.99
C ILE A 24 0.56 -39.07 24.38
N SER A 25 -0.56 -38.57 24.95
CA SER A 25 -1.22 -37.34 24.52
C SER A 25 -0.30 -36.13 24.68
N SER A 26 0.43 -36.04 25.80
CA SER A 26 1.41 -34.98 26.06
C SER A 26 2.54 -34.97 25.04
N TYR A 27 3.11 -36.14 24.72
CA TYR A 27 4.15 -36.28 23.69
C TYR A 27 3.65 -35.85 22.31
N TYR A 28 2.43 -36.26 21.93
CA TYR A 28 1.84 -35.88 20.65
C TYR A 28 1.58 -34.37 20.57
N CYS A 29 1.04 -33.77 21.63
CA CYS A 29 0.84 -32.32 21.72
C CYS A 29 2.18 -31.57 21.55
N PHE A 30 3.24 -32.03 22.20
CA PHE A 30 4.57 -31.43 22.07
C PHE A 30 5.11 -31.54 20.65
N ALA A 31 4.99 -32.71 20.01
CA ALA A 31 5.42 -32.92 18.64
C ALA A 31 4.67 -32.01 17.65
N VAL A 32 3.35 -31.89 17.78
CA VAL A 32 2.52 -30.98 16.96
C VAL A 32 2.93 -29.53 17.16
N LEU A 33 3.13 -29.11 18.42
CA LEU A 33 3.55 -27.74 18.74
C LEU A 33 4.91 -27.43 18.11
N LEU A 34 5.86 -28.38 18.18
CA LEU A 34 7.19 -28.24 17.57
C LEU A 34 7.08 -28.07 16.04
N VAL A 35 6.30 -28.90 15.37
CA VAL A 35 6.06 -28.80 13.91
C VAL A 35 5.43 -27.46 13.54
N VAL A 36 4.42 -27.01 14.30
CA VAL A 36 3.77 -25.72 14.07
C VAL A 36 4.77 -24.57 14.25
N CYS A 37 5.54 -24.55 15.33
CA CYS A 37 6.56 -23.53 15.57
C CYS A 37 7.60 -23.48 14.44
N LEU A 38 8.09 -24.63 14.00
CA LEU A 38 9.04 -24.71 12.87
C LEU A 38 8.41 -24.18 11.57
N SER A 39 7.15 -24.49 11.31
CA SER A 39 6.43 -24.02 10.12
C SER A 39 6.27 -22.49 10.12
N ILE A 40 5.92 -21.90 11.28
CA ILE A 40 5.79 -20.45 11.44
C ILE A 40 7.13 -19.77 11.22
N LEU A 41 8.22 -20.29 11.81
CA LEU A 41 9.57 -19.76 11.62
C LEU A 41 10.02 -19.84 10.15
N TYR A 42 9.72 -20.96 9.47
CA TYR A 42 10.02 -21.12 8.05
C TYR A 42 9.29 -20.09 7.19
N LEU A 43 7.98 -19.92 7.41
CA LEU A 43 7.16 -18.94 6.69
C LEU A 43 7.61 -17.49 6.97
N ALA A 44 7.94 -17.17 8.22
CA ALA A 44 8.44 -15.85 8.61
C ALA A 44 9.81 -15.52 7.96
N ARG A 45 10.68 -16.50 7.77
CA ARG A 45 11.96 -16.33 7.06
C ARG A 45 11.76 -16.21 5.54
N ARG A 46 10.86 -17.01 4.96
CA ARG A 46 10.59 -17.00 3.51
C ARG A 46 9.92 -15.71 3.02
N ARG A 47 9.10 -15.07 3.86
CA ARG A 47 8.42 -13.80 3.54
C ARG A 47 9.38 -12.63 3.29
N LYS A 48 10.64 -12.73 3.70
CA LYS A 48 11.64 -11.66 3.56
C LYS A 48 12.40 -11.73 2.23
N ALA A 49 11.74 -12.02 1.12
CA ALA A 49 12.36 -11.82 -0.19
C ALA A 49 12.43 -10.30 -0.44
N PRO A 50 13.62 -9.68 -0.39
CA PRO A 50 13.71 -8.25 -0.59
C PRO A 50 13.48 -7.93 -2.08
N ILE A 51 12.46 -7.13 -2.36
CA ILE A 51 12.24 -6.53 -3.68
C ILE A 51 13.02 -5.23 -3.70
N TYR A 52 13.96 -5.11 -4.62
CA TYR A 52 14.79 -3.91 -4.77
C TYR A 52 14.35 -3.13 -6.00
N LEU A 53 14.25 -1.81 -5.85
CA LEU A 53 14.20 -0.90 -6.98
C LEU A 53 15.61 -0.84 -7.58
N ILE A 54 15.79 -1.41 -8.77
CA ILE A 54 17.09 -1.47 -9.44
C ILE A 54 17.43 -0.12 -10.08
N ASP A 55 16.43 0.50 -10.71
CA ASP A 55 16.58 1.79 -11.38
C ASP A 55 15.25 2.54 -11.37
N TYR A 56 15.33 3.86 -11.38
CA TYR A 56 14.21 4.78 -11.48
C TYR A 56 14.65 6.05 -12.20
N ALA A 57 14.01 6.32 -13.33
CA ALA A 57 14.18 7.57 -14.06
C ALA A 57 12.90 8.38 -13.95
N CYS A 58 13.07 9.66 -13.62
CA CYS A 58 11.98 10.63 -13.58
C CYS A 58 12.36 11.80 -14.49
N TYR A 59 11.47 12.16 -15.42
CA TYR A 59 11.65 13.38 -16.18
C TYR A 59 11.50 14.59 -15.24
N CYS A 60 12.58 15.35 -15.08
CA CYS A 60 12.57 16.60 -14.35
C CYS A 60 12.60 17.75 -15.35
N PRO A 61 11.54 18.55 -15.44
CA PRO A 61 11.49 19.61 -16.43
C PRO A 61 12.32 20.83 -16.05
N PRO A 62 12.64 21.68 -17.05
CA PRO A 62 13.39 22.91 -16.81
C PRO A 62 12.59 23.92 -15.96
N SER A 63 13.30 24.73 -15.18
CA SER A 63 12.71 25.75 -14.29
C SER A 63 11.92 26.85 -15.02
N SER A 64 12.13 27.00 -16.33
CA SER A 64 11.31 27.86 -17.20
C SER A 64 9.85 27.41 -17.28
N CYS A 65 9.56 26.16 -16.93
CA CYS A 65 8.23 25.57 -16.94
C CYS A 65 7.56 25.58 -15.55
N ARG A 66 7.89 26.57 -14.71
CA ARG A 66 7.24 26.75 -13.41
C ARG A 66 5.82 27.30 -13.61
N PHE A 67 4.86 26.77 -12.84
CA PHE A 67 3.45 27.17 -12.93
C PHE A 67 2.91 27.68 -11.58
N PRO A 68 2.96 29.01 -11.35
CA PRO A 68 2.40 29.61 -10.15
C PRO A 68 0.88 29.47 -10.11
N ILE A 69 0.31 29.31 -8.91
CA ILE A 69 -1.15 29.21 -8.70
C ILE A 69 -1.87 30.48 -9.17
N ALA A 70 -1.25 31.66 -9.03
CA ALA A 70 -1.82 32.92 -9.54
C ALA A 70 -2.01 32.90 -11.06
N THR A 71 -1.07 32.32 -11.80
CA THR A 71 -1.15 32.17 -13.26
C THR A 71 -2.31 31.26 -13.66
N PHE A 72 -2.65 30.25 -12.85
CA PHE A 72 -3.85 29.43 -13.09
C PHE A 72 -5.13 30.25 -12.97
N GLU A 73 -5.26 31.06 -11.92
CA GLU A 73 -6.46 31.86 -11.65
C GLU A 73 -6.72 32.88 -12.77
N GLU A 74 -5.67 33.60 -13.18
CA GLU A 74 -5.73 34.53 -14.31
C GLU A 74 -6.14 33.82 -15.60
N ASN A 75 -5.54 32.66 -15.88
CA ASN A 75 -5.85 31.86 -17.06
C ASN A 75 -7.32 31.41 -17.12
N GLN A 76 -7.90 31.02 -16.00
CA GLN A 76 -9.31 30.60 -15.93
C GLN A 76 -10.28 31.77 -16.16
N LEU A 77 -9.90 32.97 -15.71
CA LEU A 77 -10.66 34.18 -15.94
C LEU A 77 -10.69 34.54 -17.44
N PHE A 78 -9.55 34.39 -18.15
CA PHE A 78 -9.47 34.64 -19.59
C PHE A 78 -10.18 33.58 -20.45
N ASP A 79 -10.35 32.35 -19.95
CA ASP A 79 -11.06 31.25 -20.66
C ASP A 79 -12.60 31.38 -20.57
N GLY A 80 -13.12 32.42 -19.90
CA GLY A 80 -14.56 32.68 -19.81
C GLY A 80 -15.32 31.71 -18.91
N MET A 81 -14.63 31.07 -17.97
CA MET A 81 -15.22 30.13 -17.01
C MET A 81 -16.11 30.84 -15.99
N TYR A 82 -17.15 30.15 -15.50
CA TYR A 82 -18.01 30.69 -14.45
C TYR A 82 -17.21 31.00 -13.17
N PRO A 83 -17.40 32.15 -12.53
CA PRO A 83 -16.59 32.57 -11.39
C PRO A 83 -16.67 31.60 -10.21
N GLU A 84 -17.82 30.94 -10.00
CA GLU A 84 -17.99 29.90 -8.98
C GLU A 84 -17.13 28.65 -9.28
N ALA A 85 -17.06 28.24 -10.54
CA ALA A 85 -16.22 27.13 -10.97
C ALA A 85 -14.73 27.45 -10.81
N VAL A 86 -14.32 28.69 -11.12
CA VAL A 86 -12.94 29.15 -10.92
C VAL A 86 -12.59 29.12 -9.42
N ALA A 87 -13.44 29.70 -8.56
CA ALA A 87 -13.22 29.70 -7.12
C ALA A 87 -13.13 28.27 -6.53
N PHE A 88 -13.96 27.35 -7.03
CA PHE A 88 -13.91 25.95 -6.63
C PHE A 88 -12.58 25.28 -7.04
N GLN A 89 -12.15 25.46 -8.29
CA GLN A 89 -10.88 24.92 -8.79
C GLN A 89 -9.66 25.50 -8.06
N CYS A 90 -9.63 26.82 -7.82
CA CYS A 90 -8.57 27.47 -7.05
C CYS A 90 -8.51 26.94 -5.59
N LYS A 91 -9.67 26.68 -4.97
CA LYS A 91 -9.74 26.06 -3.64
C LYS A 91 -9.21 24.63 -3.62
N ILE A 92 -9.40 23.87 -4.70
CA ILE A 92 -8.82 22.52 -4.83
C ILE A 92 -7.31 22.62 -4.96
N ILE A 93 -6.80 23.45 -5.88
CA ILE A 93 -5.36 23.58 -6.14
C ILE A 93 -4.63 24.04 -4.89
N SER A 94 -5.13 25.07 -4.20
CA SER A 94 -4.53 25.57 -2.94
C SER A 94 -4.50 24.52 -1.81
N LYS A 95 -5.40 23.54 -1.82
CA LYS A 95 -5.44 22.45 -0.82
C LYS A 95 -4.75 21.16 -1.24
N SER A 96 -4.34 21.06 -2.50
CA SER A 96 -3.72 19.85 -3.06
C SER A 96 -2.28 19.62 -2.60
N GLY A 97 -1.67 20.59 -1.89
CA GLY A 97 -0.26 20.53 -1.49
C GLY A 97 0.70 20.86 -2.63
N PHE A 98 0.20 21.47 -3.70
CA PHE A 98 0.99 21.92 -4.84
C PHE A 98 1.93 23.06 -4.41
N SER A 99 3.24 22.88 -4.61
CA SER A 99 4.19 23.96 -4.38
C SER A 99 4.16 24.93 -5.55
N GLU A 100 4.42 26.21 -5.30
CA GLU A 100 4.62 27.18 -6.38
C GLU A 100 5.82 26.83 -7.25
N GLU A 101 6.75 26.02 -6.74
CA GLU A 101 7.93 25.50 -7.45
C GLU A 101 7.61 24.26 -8.30
N THR A 102 6.42 23.68 -8.14
CA THR A 102 6.05 22.51 -8.91
C THR A 102 5.76 22.97 -10.34
N SER A 103 6.52 22.43 -11.28
CA SER A 103 6.28 22.53 -12.71
C SER A 103 5.00 21.75 -13.05
N MET A 104 3.84 22.34 -12.76
CA MET A 104 2.54 21.76 -13.13
C MET A 104 2.48 21.71 -14.64
N GLU A 105 2.58 20.53 -15.24
CA GLU A 105 2.24 20.21 -16.64
C GLU A 105 2.72 21.22 -17.71
N THR A 106 3.59 22.18 -17.38
CA THR A 106 4.01 23.29 -18.23
C THR A 106 5.21 22.86 -19.05
N SER A 107 5.90 21.81 -18.60
CA SER A 107 6.86 21.10 -19.41
C SER A 107 6.24 20.11 -20.36
N ILE A 108 4.94 19.84 -20.21
CA ILE A 108 4.31 18.71 -20.86
C ILE A 108 3.24 19.19 -21.84
N SER A 109 2.50 20.27 -21.54
CA SER A 109 1.57 20.89 -22.48
C SER A 109 1.65 22.43 -22.46
N PRO A 110 2.18 23.09 -23.51
CA PRO A 110 2.16 24.56 -23.63
C PRO A 110 0.75 25.14 -23.78
N SER A 111 -0.27 24.28 -23.81
CA SER A 111 -1.69 24.63 -23.84
C SER A 111 -2.18 25.33 -22.57
N LEU A 112 -1.60 25.00 -21.41
CA LEU A 112 -2.03 25.52 -20.10
C LEU A 112 -1.41 26.88 -19.75
N PHE A 113 -0.22 27.17 -20.26
CA PHE A 113 0.49 28.44 -20.02
C PHE A 113 0.10 29.54 -21.00
N ARG A 114 -0.46 29.18 -22.16
CA ARG A 114 -0.90 30.16 -23.15
C ARG A 114 -2.20 30.81 -22.70
N MET A 115 -2.21 32.15 -22.61
CA MET A 115 -3.41 32.96 -22.42
C MET A 115 -3.90 33.51 -23.77
N PRO A 116 -5.12 33.17 -24.25
CA PRO A 116 -6.07 32.20 -23.70
C PRO A 116 -5.67 30.73 -24.00
N LYS A 117 -6.19 29.80 -23.20
CA LYS A 117 -5.84 28.37 -23.27
C LYS A 117 -6.19 27.78 -24.64
N ILE A 118 -5.32 26.93 -25.18
CA ILE A 118 -5.60 26.21 -26.43
C ILE A 118 -5.89 24.75 -26.13
N LYS A 119 -7.15 24.35 -26.30
CA LYS A 119 -7.64 22.98 -26.11
C LYS A 119 -7.43 22.19 -27.41
N ALA A 120 -6.18 21.84 -27.73
CA ALA A 120 -5.84 21.06 -28.93
C ALA A 120 -5.22 19.71 -28.56
N LEU A 121 -5.67 18.64 -29.23
CA LEU A 121 -5.18 17.28 -29.03
C LEU A 121 -3.68 17.14 -29.34
N SER A 122 -3.15 17.95 -30.26
CA SER A 122 -1.74 17.92 -30.64
C SER A 122 -0.79 18.13 -29.45
N PHE A 123 -1.15 19.03 -28.51
CA PHE A 123 -0.32 19.28 -27.34
C PHE A 123 -0.38 18.14 -26.32
N ALA A 124 -1.49 17.41 -26.25
CA ALA A 124 -1.59 16.22 -25.40
C ALA A 124 -0.82 15.02 -26.00
N LEU A 125 -0.63 14.99 -27.33
CA LEU A 125 0.20 13.97 -27.99
C LEU A 125 1.69 14.24 -27.76
N GLU A 126 2.14 15.49 -27.91
CA GLU A 126 3.52 15.91 -27.61
C GLU A 126 3.89 15.64 -26.15
N GLU A 127 2.93 15.83 -25.23
CA GLU A 127 3.03 15.44 -23.82
C GLU A 127 3.32 13.95 -23.62
N ALA A 128 2.52 13.10 -24.25
CA ALA A 128 2.66 11.67 -24.14
C ALA A 128 3.99 11.19 -24.74
N GLU A 129 4.45 11.81 -25.83
CA GLU A 129 5.72 11.45 -26.47
C GLU A 129 6.95 11.86 -25.64
N THR A 130 6.88 12.97 -24.90
CA THR A 130 8.02 13.47 -24.11
C THR A 130 8.16 12.84 -22.73
N THR A 131 7.09 12.21 -22.21
CA THR A 131 7.05 11.61 -20.87
C THR A 131 7.18 10.09 -20.85
N MET A 132 7.03 9.43 -22.00
CA MET A 132 7.22 7.98 -22.19
C MET A 132 8.62 7.64 -22.68
#